data_AF-A0A1S3R5V5-F1
#
_entry.id   AF-A0A1S3R5V5-F1
#
_cell.length_a   1.000
_cell.length_b   1.000
_cell.length_c   1.000
_cell.angle_alpha   90.00
_cell.angle_beta   90.00
_cell.angle_gamma   90.00
#
_symmetry.space_group_name_H-M   'P 1'
#
loop_
_entity.id
_entity.type
_entity.pdbx_description
1 polymer ?
#
loop_
_entity_poly.entity_id
_entity_poly.type
_entity_poly.pdbx_seq_one_letter_code
_entity_poly.pdbx_strand_id
1 'polypeptide(L)'
;LQTWIKAGTEMGPFTGTIISPEHVDLLKNNNLMWEVFNDDGTVRYFIDASQEDHRSWMTYIKCARNEQEQNLEVVQIGSSIFYRAVETIPPDQELLVWYGNSHNTF
;
A
#
# COMPACT_ATOMS: atom_id res chain seq x y z
N LEU A 1 -26.34 -3.05 -4.87
CA LEU A 1 -26.11 -2.79 -3.43
C LEU A 1 -24.81 -2.02 -3.32
N GLN A 2 -24.89 -0.75 -2.98
CA GLN A 2 -23.72 0.04 -2.65
C GLN A 2 -23.36 -0.27 -1.19
N THR A 3 -22.22 -0.92 -0.98
CA THR A 3 -21.81 -1.43 0.34
C THR A 3 -20.67 -0.59 0.87
N TRP A 4 -20.75 -0.25 2.15
CA TRP A 4 -19.70 0.48 2.85
C TRP A 4 -18.53 -0.43 3.19
N ILE A 5 -17.31 0.08 3.06
CA ILE A 5 -16.12 -0.60 3.56
C ILE A 5 -15.98 -0.20 5.02
N LYS A 6 -15.97 -1.17 5.94
CA LYS A 6 -15.87 -0.88 7.38
C LYS A 6 -14.44 -0.50 7.74
N ALA A 7 -14.29 0.38 8.73
CA ALA A 7 -12.98 0.63 9.35
C ALA A 7 -12.32 -0.70 9.78
N GLY A 8 -11.02 -0.82 9.56
CA GLY A 8 -10.24 -2.02 9.82
C GLY A 8 -10.39 -3.12 8.76
N THR A 9 -11.17 -2.93 7.69
CA THR A 9 -11.21 -3.91 6.58
C THR A 9 -9.84 -4.00 5.91
N GLU A 10 -9.29 -5.20 5.85
CA GLU A 10 -8.01 -5.51 5.20
C GLU A 10 -8.24 -6.04 3.78
N MET A 11 -7.39 -5.59 2.87
CA MET A 11 -7.45 -5.85 1.44
C MET A 11 -6.07 -6.27 0.94
N GLY A 12 -5.97 -7.45 0.32
CA GLY A 12 -4.72 -7.91 -0.26
C GLY A 12 -4.54 -9.42 -0.26
N PRO A 13 -3.30 -9.89 -0.45
CA PRO A 13 -2.06 -9.10 -0.48
C PRO A 13 -1.86 -8.29 -1.76
N PHE A 14 -1.10 -7.19 -1.68
CA PHE A 14 -0.54 -6.48 -2.83
C PHE A 14 0.54 -7.35 -3.48
N THR A 15 0.48 -7.50 -4.81
CA THR A 15 1.32 -8.42 -5.58
C THR A 15 2.15 -7.69 -6.61
N GLY A 16 3.39 -8.13 -6.81
CA GLY A 16 4.33 -7.55 -7.75
C GLY A 16 5.63 -8.35 -7.79
N THR A 17 6.60 -7.85 -8.56
CA THR A 17 7.96 -8.39 -8.61
C THR A 17 8.70 -7.99 -7.35
N ILE A 18 9.46 -8.92 -6.78
CA ILE A 18 10.37 -8.62 -5.66
C ILE A 18 11.64 -7.97 -6.21
N ILE A 19 11.94 -6.76 -5.75
CA ILE A 19 13.13 -6.00 -6.14
C ILE A 19 14.00 -5.79 -4.89
N SER A 20 15.29 -6.12 -5.01
CA SER A 20 16.25 -5.88 -3.93
C SER A 20 16.60 -4.39 -3.83
N PRO A 21 16.88 -3.83 -2.64
CA PRO A 21 17.19 -2.42 -2.48
C PRO A 21 18.32 -1.89 -3.38
N GLU A 22 19.35 -2.70 -3.67
CA GLU A 22 20.45 -2.32 -4.56
C GLU A 22 20.06 -2.21 -6.04
N HIS A 23 18.89 -2.74 -6.43
CA HIS A 23 18.38 -2.75 -7.80
C HIS A 23 17.25 -1.74 -8.03
N VAL A 24 16.88 -0.93 -7.03
CA VAL A 24 15.84 0.09 -7.16
C VAL A 24 16.35 1.26 -8.00
N ASP A 25 15.62 1.57 -9.07
CA ASP A 25 15.86 2.76 -9.89
C ASP A 25 15.11 3.96 -9.30
N LEU A 26 15.86 4.86 -8.67
CA LEU A 26 15.31 6.05 -8.02
C LEU A 26 14.81 7.12 -9.02
N LEU A 27 15.14 6.99 -10.30
CA LEU A 27 14.70 7.92 -11.34
C LEU A 27 13.36 7.52 -11.96
N LYS A 28 12.84 6.33 -11.64
CA LYS A 28 11.54 5.85 -12.09
C LYS A 28 10.42 6.27 -11.16
N ASN A 29 9.21 6.31 -11.75
CA ASN A 29 8.00 6.48 -10.98
C ASN A 29 7.71 5.21 -10.16
N ASN A 30 7.89 5.30 -8.83
CA ASN A 30 7.73 4.18 -7.90
C ASN A 30 6.37 4.20 -7.19
N ASN A 31 5.36 4.87 -7.75
CA ASN A 31 4.00 4.95 -7.16
C ASN A 31 3.29 3.59 -7.02
N LEU A 32 3.80 2.53 -7.66
CA LEU A 32 3.28 1.17 -7.58
C LEU A 32 4.23 0.22 -6.83
N MET A 33 5.08 0.80 -5.98
CA MET A 33 6.10 0.08 -5.21
C MET A 33 5.86 0.27 -3.72
N TRP A 34 6.00 -0.82 -2.95
CA TRP A 34 5.94 -0.78 -1.49
C TRP A 34 7.14 -1.49 -0.85
N GLU A 35 7.72 -0.86 0.15
CA GLU A 35 8.74 -1.41 1.03
C GLU A 35 8.18 -2.56 1.89
N VAL A 36 8.95 -3.64 1.99
CA VAL A 36 8.78 -4.68 3.02
C VAL A 36 9.96 -4.58 3.97
N PHE A 37 9.68 -4.44 5.25
CA PHE A 37 10.66 -4.24 6.31
C PHE A 37 11.01 -5.55 7.02
N ASN A 38 12.23 -5.62 7.54
CA ASN A 38 12.66 -6.59 8.55
C ASN A 38 12.16 -6.17 9.94
N ASP A 39 12.27 -7.09 10.91
CA ASP A 39 11.90 -6.84 12.32
C ASP A 39 12.76 -5.73 12.96
N ASP A 40 13.95 -5.45 12.41
CA ASP A 40 14.86 -4.38 12.85
C ASP A 40 14.58 -3.02 12.16
N GLY A 41 13.49 -2.92 11.38
CA GLY A 41 13.10 -1.71 10.66
C GLY A 41 13.91 -1.44 9.39
N THR A 42 14.88 -2.28 9.02
CA THR A 42 15.59 -2.15 7.75
C THR A 42 14.71 -2.63 6.58
N VAL A 43 14.86 -2.01 5.41
CA VAL A 43 14.15 -2.46 4.20
C VAL A 43 14.72 -3.82 3.77
N ARG A 44 13.86 -4.84 3.72
CA ARG A 44 14.21 -6.19 3.26
C ARG A 44 14.22 -6.24 1.72
N TYR A 45 13.14 -5.79 1.10
CA TYR A 45 12.98 -5.70 -0.35
C TYR A 45 11.76 -4.83 -0.67
N PHE A 46 11.53 -4.58 -1.97
CA PHE A 46 10.37 -3.86 -2.48
C PHE A 46 9.47 -4.81 -3.26
N ILE A 47 8.16 -4.57 -3.24
CA ILE A 47 7.19 -5.20 -4.14
C ILE A 47 6.84 -4.18 -5.22
N ASP A 48 7.24 -4.41 -6.47
CA ASP A 48 7.00 -3.54 -7.62
C ASP A 48 5.90 -4.12 -8.53
N ALA A 49 4.76 -3.43 -8.60
CA ALA A 49 3.63 -3.80 -9.46
C ALA A 49 3.57 -2.98 -10.77
N SER A 50 4.68 -2.38 -11.21
CA SER A 50 4.75 -1.60 -12.45
C SER A 50 4.55 -2.42 -13.72
N GLN A 51 4.87 -3.73 -13.67
CA GLN A 51 4.71 -4.64 -14.80
C GLN A 51 3.24 -5.02 -15.02
N GLU A 52 2.81 -5.12 -16.29
CA GLU A 52 1.40 -5.33 -16.64
C GLU A 52 0.85 -6.68 -16.17
N ASP A 53 1.69 -7.71 -16.13
CA ASP A 53 1.37 -9.06 -15.67
C ASP A 53 1.12 -9.16 -14.16
N HIS A 54 1.46 -8.12 -13.40
CA HIS A 54 1.26 -8.04 -11.95
C HIS A 54 0.13 -7.10 -11.53
N ARG A 55 -0.58 -6.50 -12.49
CA ARG A 55 -1.69 -5.59 -12.18
C ARG A 55 -2.85 -6.33 -11.55
N SER A 56 -3.08 -6.05 -10.27
CA SER A 56 -4.30 -6.40 -9.55
C SER A 56 -5.19 -5.16 -9.42
N TRP A 57 -6.42 -5.34 -8.94
CA TRP A 57 -7.30 -4.22 -8.64
C TRP A 57 -6.67 -3.21 -7.66
N MET A 58 -5.74 -3.65 -6.80
CA MET A 58 -5.04 -2.78 -5.85
C MET A 58 -4.06 -1.81 -6.53
N THR A 59 -3.56 -2.11 -7.74
CA THR A 59 -2.65 -1.19 -8.47
C THR A 59 -3.37 0.04 -9.03
N TYR A 60 -4.70 0.04 -9.01
CA TYR A 60 -5.52 1.18 -9.41
C TYR A 60 -5.82 2.15 -8.25
N ILE A 61 -5.55 1.73 -7.01
CA ILE A 61 -5.66 2.59 -5.83
C ILE A 61 -4.48 3.56 -5.86
N LYS A 62 -4.76 4.86 -5.83
CA LYS A 62 -3.73 5.90 -5.89
C LYS A 62 -3.21 6.22 -4.50
N CYS A 63 -2.01 6.78 -4.46
CA CYS A 63 -1.48 7.36 -3.24
C CYS A 63 -2.31 8.59 -2.81
N ALA A 64 -2.63 8.68 -1.52
CA ALA A 64 -3.17 9.90 -0.95
C ALA A 64 -2.13 11.02 -1.03
N ARG A 65 -2.57 12.23 -1.36
CA ARG A 65 -1.73 13.43 -1.52
C ARG A 65 -1.60 14.22 -0.21
N ASN A 66 -2.49 13.96 0.74
CA ASN A 66 -2.54 14.57 2.06
C ASN A 66 -3.34 13.67 3.01
N GLU A 67 -3.22 13.92 4.30
CA GLU A 67 -3.91 13.15 5.34
C GLU A 67 -5.44 13.29 5.28
N GLN A 68 -5.97 14.41 4.76
CA GLN A 68 -7.42 14.65 4.75
C GLN A 68 -8.17 13.75 3.75
N GLU A 69 -7.51 13.30 2.69
CA GLU A 69 -8.10 12.42 1.69
C GLU A 69 -7.73 10.93 1.87
N GLN A 70 -6.79 10.63 2.78
CA GLN A 70 -6.37 9.27 3.06
C GLN A 70 -7.48 8.49 3.75
N ASN A 71 -7.90 7.37 3.14
CA ASN A 71 -8.87 6.45 3.72
C ASN A 71 -8.38 4.99 3.79
N LEU A 72 -7.20 4.72 3.24
CA LEU A 72 -6.47 3.46 3.40
C LEU A 72 -5.07 3.71 3.96
N GLU A 73 -4.58 2.77 4.76
CA GLU A 73 -3.17 2.70 5.19
C GLU A 73 -2.50 1.42 4.66
N VAL A 74 -1.19 1.50 4.42
CA VAL A 74 -0.36 0.33 4.12
C VAL A 74 -0.03 -0.41 5.41
N VAL A 75 -0.28 -1.72 5.43
CA VAL A 75 0.06 -2.58 6.56
C VAL A 75 0.87 -3.79 6.09
N GLN A 76 1.94 -4.09 6.81
CA GLN A 76 2.73 -5.29 6.59
C GLN A 76 2.27 -6.39 7.55
N ILE A 77 1.88 -7.55 7.01
CA ILE A 77 1.56 -8.75 7.78
C ILE A 77 2.53 -9.85 7.31
N GLY A 78 3.50 -10.18 8.16
CA GLY A 78 4.60 -11.06 7.80
C GLY A 78 5.45 -10.45 6.68
N SER A 79 5.51 -11.10 5.53
CA SER A 79 6.27 -10.69 4.34
C SER A 79 5.41 -10.09 3.24
N SER A 80 4.15 -9.79 3.53
CA SER A 80 3.14 -9.34 2.57
C SER A 80 2.57 -7.98 2.95
N ILE A 81 2.21 -7.21 1.92
CA ILE A 81 1.63 -5.88 2.05
C ILE A 81 0.12 -5.97 1.83
N PHE A 82 -0.64 -5.28 2.67
CA PHE A 82 -2.09 -5.15 2.56
C PHE A 82 -2.46 -3.67 2.68
N TYR A 83 -3.65 -3.33 2.22
CA TYR A 83 -4.27 -2.04 2.54
C TYR A 83 -5.34 -2.25 3.59
N ARG A 84 -5.39 -1.36 4.59
CA ARG A 84 -6.39 -1.39 5.64
C ARG A 84 -7.18 -0.09 5.65
N ALA A 85 -8.50 -0.19 5.73
CA ALA A 85 -9.35 0.99 5.87
C ALA A 85 -9.12 1.65 7.23
N VAL A 86 -8.68 2.91 7.24
CA VAL A 86 -8.48 3.68 8.49
C VAL A 86 -9.80 4.19 9.07
N GLU A 87 -10.82 4.30 8.22
CA GLU A 87 -12.17 4.71 8.56
C GLU A 87 -13.21 3.92 7.75
N THR A 88 -14.49 4.18 8.01
CA THR A 88 -15.58 3.56 7.27
C THR A 88 -15.81 4.33 5.96
N ILE A 89 -15.55 3.69 4.82
CA ILE A 89 -15.56 4.32 3.50
C ILE A 89 -16.93 4.13 2.86
N PRO A 90 -17.66 5.23 2.56
CA PRO A 90 -18.93 5.16 1.86
C PRO A 90 -18.75 4.73 0.39
N PRO A 91 -19.83 4.24 -0.24
CA PRO A 91 -19.87 4.02 -1.67
C PRO A 91 -19.49 5.27 -2.46
N ASP A 92 -18.92 5.07 -3.66
CA ASP A 92 -18.51 6.11 -4.60
C ASP A 92 -17.37 7.06 -4.13
N GLN A 93 -16.80 6.84 -2.94
CA GLN A 93 -15.59 7.54 -2.51
C GLN A 93 -14.34 6.88 -3.10
N GLU A 94 -13.41 7.67 -3.64
CA GLU A 94 -12.13 7.18 -4.16
C GLU A 94 -11.29 6.57 -3.03
N LEU A 95 -10.69 5.40 -3.29
CA LEU A 95 -9.75 4.77 -2.39
C LEU A 95 -8.37 5.39 -2.57
N LEU A 96 -7.81 5.93 -1.48
CA LEU A 96 -6.55 6.65 -1.47
C LEU A 96 -5.70 6.14 -0.30
N VAL A 97 -4.54 5.57 -0.65
CA VAL A 97 -3.67 4.86 0.29
C VAL A 97 -2.40 5.65 0.58
N TRP A 98 -1.92 5.61 1.82
CA TRP A 98 -0.58 6.05 2.16
C TRP A 98 -0.05 5.25 3.34
N TYR A 99 1.18 5.50 3.75
CA TYR A 99 1.68 4.99 5.02
C TYR A 99 0.78 5.45 6.17
N GLY A 100 0.64 4.61 7.20
CA GLY A 100 -0.14 4.95 8.38
C GLY A 100 0.46 6.17 9.09
N ASN A 101 -0.39 7.07 9.59
CA ASN A 101 0.05 8.31 10.26
C ASN A 101 0.52 8.09 11.70
N SER A 102 0.78 6.85 12.10
CA SER A 102 1.31 6.56 13.41
C SER A 102 2.74 7.07 13.50
N HIS A 103 2.92 8.17 14.23
CA HIS A 103 4.16 8.52 14.94
C HIS A 103 4.55 7.42 15.96
N ASN A 104 4.69 6.17 15.50
CA ASN A 104 5.33 5.09 16.24
C ASN A 104 6.61 4.76 15.47
N THR A 105 7.68 5.43 15.91
CA THR A 105 9.03 4.89 16.08
C THR A 105 9.26 3.49 15.50
N PHE A 106 10.07 3.44 14.45
CA PHE A 106 11.08 2.40 14.33
C PHE A 106 12.21 2.70 15.31
#